data_AF-A0A2V4D5X6-F1
#
_entry.id   AF-A0A2V4D5X6-F1
#
_cell.length_a   1.000
_cell.length_b   1.000
_cell.length_c   1.000
_cell.angle_alpha   90.00
_cell.angle_beta   90.00
_cell.angle_gamma   90.00
#
_symmetry.space_group_name_H-M   'P 1'
#
loop_
_entity.id
_entity.type
_entity.pdbx_description
1 polymer ?
#
loop_
_entity_poly.entity_id
_entity_poly.type
_entity_poly.pdbx_seq_one_letter_code
_entity_poly.pdbx_strand_id
1 'polypeptide(L)'
;MVGRDELPEMGDERARKIEDQLYSLQRQQLERNHPLPMPSTEFWQEVNNLLNHIETSLNEIVRGEGHSSAAIAASRRQSNVRRAMADLARKRLVTLLHHAVTAELRSSVNGDGSRPLAPLDWTRYDPMEREFYDGLGQLLSRFKRNIGWEDMIQGAGEVSDIPILAVGTKQLDDFVEQAGGLTGQGAPPVELEERYEEEYREPEFDEEELIAQIEAFPEMMEQANQPIPETQAVPGTEEISVWDLAPADSHQTIVIDNLVATDHQAPPTEPPQTTPQDEPTEDVPHTELPPEPALSAKAEPTTPNVLTRIRILVSQEDEIMTEAGDELKLTQGDVHMLDSEMATYLVDAGVAEVAAL
;
A
#
# COMPACT_ATOMS: atom_id res chain seq x y z
N MET A 1 23.30 -25.24 -26.76
CA MET A 1 22.25 -25.39 -27.79
C MET A 1 21.03 -25.97 -27.09
N VAL A 2 20.18 -25.11 -26.53
CA VAL A 2 18.90 -25.52 -25.95
C VAL A 2 17.89 -25.41 -27.07
N GLY A 3 17.22 -26.53 -27.36
CA GLY A 3 16.21 -26.61 -28.40
C GLY A 3 15.15 -25.55 -28.16
N ARG A 4 14.78 -24.85 -29.24
CA ARG A 4 13.51 -24.12 -29.29
C ARG A 4 12.42 -25.17 -29.05
N ASP A 5 11.87 -25.21 -27.84
CA ASP A 5 10.53 -25.74 -27.64
C ASP A 5 9.64 -24.92 -28.56
N GLU A 6 9.22 -25.53 -29.66
CA GLU A 6 8.16 -24.98 -30.50
C GLU A 6 6.93 -24.92 -29.61
N LEU A 7 6.65 -23.72 -29.09
CA LEU A 7 5.43 -23.44 -28.37
C LEU A 7 4.26 -23.95 -29.22
N PRO A 8 3.35 -24.77 -28.67
CA PRO A 8 2.25 -25.33 -29.43
C PRO A 8 1.47 -24.20 -30.08
N GLU A 9 1.39 -24.22 -31.42
CA GLU A 9 0.63 -23.21 -32.16
C GLU A 9 -0.80 -23.15 -31.60
N MET A 10 -1.16 -21.97 -31.09
CA MET A 10 -2.45 -21.75 -30.48
C MET A 10 -3.51 -21.68 -31.60
N GLY A 11 -4.51 -22.56 -31.57
CA GLY A 11 -5.63 -22.45 -32.51
C GLY A 11 -6.43 -21.16 -32.32
N ASP A 12 -6.98 -20.61 -33.41
CA ASP A 12 -7.75 -19.35 -33.40
C ASP A 12 -8.92 -19.34 -32.40
N GLU A 13 -9.58 -20.49 -32.20
CA GLU A 13 -10.67 -20.63 -31.22
C GLU A 13 -10.17 -20.48 -29.79
N ARG A 14 -9.01 -21.07 -29.47
CA ARG A 14 -8.39 -20.93 -28.15
C ARG A 14 -7.92 -19.50 -27.92
N ALA A 15 -7.37 -18.85 -28.94
CA ALA A 15 -6.95 -17.45 -28.87
C ALA A 15 -8.12 -16.52 -28.53
N ARG A 16 -9.27 -16.68 -29.19
CA ARG A 16 -10.48 -15.91 -28.87
C ARG A 16 -10.98 -16.15 -27.45
N LYS A 17 -10.98 -17.40 -26.99
CA LYS A 17 -11.40 -17.74 -25.62
C LYS A 17 -10.54 -17.05 -24.56
N ILE A 18 -9.22 -17.03 -24.75
CA ILE A 18 -8.28 -16.36 -23.81
C ILE A 18 -8.48 -14.85 -23.85
N GLU A 19 -8.71 -14.27 -25.04
CA GLU A 19 -9.02 -12.85 -25.18
C GLU A 19 -10.32 -12.46 -24.44
N ASP A 20 -11.37 -13.26 -24.60
CA ASP A 20 -12.64 -13.05 -23.88
C ASP A 20 -12.46 -13.17 -22.37
N GLN A 21 -11.65 -14.15 -21.92
CA GLN A 21 -11.28 -14.30 -20.51
C GLN A 21 -10.55 -13.06 -19.99
N LEU A 22 -9.57 -12.54 -20.73
CA LEU A 22 -8.84 -11.32 -20.38
C LEU A 22 -9.77 -10.13 -20.18
N TYR A 23 -10.66 -9.86 -21.15
CA TYR A 23 -11.61 -8.74 -21.03
C TYR A 23 -12.61 -8.95 -19.90
N SER A 24 -13.05 -10.19 -19.65
CA SER A 24 -13.95 -10.50 -18.54
C SER A 24 -13.30 -10.23 -17.18
N LEU A 25 -12.04 -10.66 -17.00
CA LEU A 25 -11.28 -10.43 -15.78
C LEU A 25 -10.97 -8.95 -15.59
N GLN A 26 -10.58 -8.25 -16.66
CA GLN A 26 -10.30 -6.82 -16.60
C GLN A 26 -11.53 -6.06 -16.08
N ARG A 27 -12.72 -6.33 -16.61
CA ARG A 27 -13.96 -5.71 -16.15
C ARG A 27 -14.26 -6.04 -14.68
N GLN A 28 -14.16 -7.31 -14.30
CA GLN A 28 -14.43 -7.75 -12.94
C GLN A 28 -13.46 -7.14 -11.92
N GLN A 29 -12.18 -7.00 -12.29
CA GLN A 29 -11.13 -6.45 -11.43
C GLN A 29 -11.22 -4.92 -11.31
N LEU A 30 -11.70 -4.22 -12.35
CA LEU A 30 -11.93 -2.78 -12.29
C LEU A 30 -12.98 -2.42 -11.22
N GLU A 31 -14.02 -3.24 -11.07
CA GLU A 31 -15.09 -3.03 -10.10
C GLU A 31 -14.69 -3.39 -8.65
N ARG A 32 -13.63 -4.17 -8.45
CA ARG A 32 -13.27 -4.76 -7.16
C ARG A 32 -11.92 -4.26 -6.63
N ASN A 33 -11.86 -4.03 -5.32
CA ASN A 33 -10.63 -3.67 -4.62
C ASN A 33 -9.91 -4.85 -3.96
N HIS A 34 -10.42 -6.08 -4.11
CA HIS A 34 -9.71 -7.30 -3.70
C HIS A 34 -9.08 -8.00 -4.91
N PRO A 35 -7.97 -8.73 -4.72
CA PRO A 35 -7.36 -9.54 -5.77
C PRO A 35 -8.30 -10.67 -6.22
N LEU A 36 -8.69 -10.70 -7.49
CA LEU A 36 -9.52 -11.78 -8.03
C LEU A 36 -8.69 -13.03 -8.37
N PRO A 37 -9.23 -14.24 -8.11
CA PRO A 37 -8.58 -15.48 -8.52
C PRO A 37 -8.51 -15.57 -10.04
N MET A 38 -7.43 -16.15 -10.55
CA MET A 38 -7.22 -16.31 -11.98
C MET A 38 -7.94 -17.57 -12.50
N PRO A 39 -8.34 -17.62 -13.78
CA PRO A 39 -8.89 -18.83 -14.40
C PRO A 39 -7.87 -19.96 -14.53
N SER A 40 -6.59 -19.61 -14.69
CA SER A 40 -5.45 -20.53 -14.82
C SER A 40 -4.25 -19.98 -14.05
N THR A 41 -3.39 -20.87 -13.58
CA THR A 41 -2.13 -20.51 -12.89
C THR A 41 -1.07 -19.97 -13.86
N GLU A 42 -1.19 -20.28 -15.14
CA GLU A 42 -0.28 -19.86 -16.22
C GLU A 42 -0.92 -18.79 -17.11
N PHE A 43 -1.85 -18.00 -16.58
CA PHE A 43 -2.64 -17.05 -17.36
C PHE A 43 -1.78 -16.03 -18.11
N TRP A 44 -0.73 -15.50 -17.48
CA TRP A 44 0.16 -14.53 -18.13
C TRP A 44 0.93 -15.16 -19.29
N GLN A 45 1.31 -16.44 -19.18
CA GLN A 45 1.91 -17.18 -20.29
C GLN A 45 0.89 -17.41 -21.42
N GLU A 46 -0.37 -17.71 -21.09
CA GLU A 46 -1.44 -17.85 -22.08
C GLU A 46 -1.71 -16.54 -22.83
N VAL A 47 -1.69 -15.39 -22.14
CA VAL A 47 -1.80 -14.06 -22.76
C VAL A 47 -0.59 -13.73 -23.64
N ASN A 48 0.62 -14.12 -23.22
CA ASN A 48 1.82 -13.96 -24.05
C ASN A 48 1.73 -14.81 -25.33
N ASN A 49 1.30 -16.06 -25.21
CA ASN A 49 1.08 -16.93 -26.36
C ASN A 49 -0.02 -16.39 -27.29
N LEU A 50 -1.09 -15.79 -26.75
CA LEU A 50 -2.10 -15.08 -27.52
C LEU A 50 -1.51 -13.89 -28.30
N LEU A 51 -0.65 -13.07 -27.68
CA LEU A 51 0.00 -11.95 -28.37
C LEU A 51 0.91 -12.43 -29.50
N ASN A 52 1.70 -13.47 -29.27
CA ASN A 52 2.55 -14.08 -30.29
C ASN A 52 1.73 -14.66 -31.45
N HIS A 53 0.57 -15.25 -31.15
CA HIS A 53 -0.38 -15.73 -32.16
C HIS A 53 -0.93 -14.58 -33.03
N ILE A 54 -1.34 -13.47 -32.40
CA ILE A 54 -1.82 -12.28 -33.11
C ILE A 54 -0.69 -11.65 -33.96
N GLU A 55 0.54 -11.64 -33.44
CA GLU A 55 1.71 -11.16 -34.19
C GLU A 55 2.05 -12.04 -35.38
N THR A 56 1.99 -13.36 -35.23
CA THR A 56 2.27 -14.31 -36.31
C THR A 56 1.21 -14.19 -37.41
N SER A 57 -0.08 -14.19 -37.04
CA SER A 57 -1.17 -13.97 -38.00
C SER A 57 -1.10 -12.61 -38.68
N LEU A 58 -0.70 -11.54 -37.97
CA LEU A 58 -0.45 -10.23 -38.57
C LEU A 58 0.70 -10.29 -39.59
N ASN A 59 1.80 -10.94 -39.25
CA ASN A 59 2.93 -11.09 -40.16
C ASN A 59 2.59 -11.93 -41.40
N GLU A 60 1.75 -12.95 -41.27
CA GLU A 60 1.25 -13.75 -42.39
C GLU A 60 0.38 -12.92 -43.33
N ILE A 61 -0.56 -12.14 -42.79
CA ILE A 61 -1.42 -11.25 -43.59
C ILE A 61 -0.57 -10.20 -44.31
N VAL A 62 0.40 -9.59 -43.62
CA VAL A 62 1.29 -8.58 -44.21
C VAL A 62 2.18 -9.18 -45.31
N ARG A 63 2.62 -10.43 -45.16
CA ARG A 63 3.39 -11.14 -46.21
C ARG A 63 2.53 -11.53 -47.42
N GLY A 64 1.27 -11.91 -47.20
CA GLY A 64 0.36 -12.36 -48.25
C GLY A 64 -0.30 -11.23 -49.03
N GLU A 65 -0.91 -10.28 -48.32
CA GLU A 65 -1.78 -9.23 -48.88
C GLU A 65 -1.17 -7.82 -48.77
N GLY A 66 -0.06 -7.67 -48.05
CA GLY A 66 0.51 -6.37 -47.70
C GLY A 66 -0.29 -5.65 -46.61
N HIS A 67 -0.31 -4.31 -46.67
CA HIS A 67 -1.06 -3.48 -45.71
C HIS A 67 -2.56 -3.47 -46.03
N SER A 68 -3.21 -4.63 -45.89
CA SER A 68 -4.66 -4.76 -46.10
C SER A 68 -5.47 -4.25 -44.89
N SER A 69 -6.79 -4.08 -45.07
CA SER A 69 -7.69 -3.73 -43.97
C SER A 69 -7.69 -4.80 -42.87
N ALA A 70 -7.45 -6.07 -43.23
CA ALA A 70 -7.28 -7.17 -42.29
C ALA A 70 -5.99 -7.00 -41.44
N ALA A 71 -4.88 -6.56 -42.04
CA ALA A 71 -3.65 -6.25 -41.31
C ALA A 71 -3.84 -5.10 -40.31
N ILE A 72 -4.54 -4.04 -40.71
CA ILE A 72 -4.87 -2.91 -39.82
C ILE A 72 -5.77 -3.38 -38.67
N ALA A 73 -6.77 -4.23 -38.94
CA ALA A 73 -7.64 -4.78 -37.91
C ALA A 73 -6.88 -5.66 -36.91
N ALA A 74 -5.97 -6.52 -37.38
CA ALA A 74 -5.11 -7.34 -36.53
C ALA A 74 -4.17 -6.48 -35.67
N SER A 75 -3.58 -5.42 -36.23
CA SER A 75 -2.72 -4.47 -35.49
C SER A 75 -3.47 -3.73 -34.39
N ARG A 76 -4.72 -3.29 -34.67
CA ARG A 76 -5.60 -2.69 -33.67
C ARG A 76 -5.97 -3.69 -32.57
N ARG A 77 -6.28 -4.94 -32.93
CA ARG A 77 -6.58 -6.01 -31.97
C ARG A 77 -5.39 -6.25 -31.03
N GLN A 78 -4.18 -6.37 -31.58
CA GLN A 78 -2.95 -6.51 -30.78
C GLN A 78 -2.77 -5.35 -29.78
N SER A 79 -2.97 -4.11 -30.24
CA SER A 79 -2.85 -2.90 -29.40
C SER A 79 -3.88 -2.89 -28.26
N ASN A 80 -5.12 -3.32 -28.53
CA ASN A 80 -6.18 -3.42 -27.54
C ASN A 80 -5.86 -4.49 -26.48
N VAL A 81 -5.39 -5.67 -26.91
CA VAL A 81 -4.98 -6.74 -25.97
C VAL A 81 -3.82 -6.28 -25.09
N ARG A 82 -2.80 -5.62 -25.65
CA ARG A 82 -1.68 -5.04 -24.89
C ARG A 82 -2.17 -4.04 -23.84
N ARG A 83 -3.10 -3.17 -24.20
CA ARG A 83 -3.70 -2.21 -23.27
C ARG A 83 -4.49 -2.89 -22.16
N ALA A 84 -5.34 -3.85 -22.51
CA ALA A 84 -6.14 -4.61 -21.54
C ALA A 84 -5.27 -5.38 -20.54
N MET A 85 -4.20 -6.01 -21.01
CA MET A 85 -3.19 -6.65 -20.16
C MET A 85 -2.55 -5.65 -19.20
N ALA A 86 -2.07 -4.51 -19.69
CA ALA A 86 -1.41 -3.51 -18.84
C ALA A 86 -2.38 -2.92 -17.78
N ASP A 87 -3.62 -2.66 -18.15
CA ASP A 87 -4.64 -2.16 -17.23
C ASP A 87 -5.03 -3.20 -16.17
N LEU A 88 -5.16 -4.47 -16.57
CA LEU A 88 -5.40 -5.58 -15.64
C LEU A 88 -4.22 -5.74 -14.67
N ALA A 89 -2.98 -5.82 -15.18
CA ALA A 89 -1.78 -5.96 -14.37
C ALA A 89 -1.65 -4.82 -13.35
N ARG A 90 -1.83 -3.57 -13.80
CA ARG A 90 -1.79 -2.39 -12.91
C ARG A 90 -2.81 -2.51 -11.78
N LYS A 91 -4.08 -2.79 -12.09
CA LYS A 91 -5.12 -2.88 -11.05
C LYS A 91 -4.87 -4.05 -10.11
N ARG A 92 -4.38 -5.20 -10.60
CA ARG A 92 -4.04 -6.37 -9.78
C ARG A 92 -2.90 -6.09 -8.82
N LEU A 93 -1.81 -5.49 -9.27
CA LEU A 93 -0.69 -5.14 -8.40
C LEU A 93 -1.12 -4.14 -7.31
N VAL A 94 -1.97 -3.17 -7.65
CA VAL A 94 -2.54 -2.23 -6.68
C VAL A 94 -3.43 -2.92 -5.65
N THR A 95 -4.27 -3.89 -6.06
CA THR A 95 -5.12 -4.63 -5.10
C THR A 95 -4.33 -5.60 -4.24
N LEU A 96 -3.28 -6.24 -4.78
CA LEU A 96 -2.34 -7.06 -4.02
C LEU A 96 -1.59 -6.21 -2.98
N LEU A 97 -1.11 -5.03 -3.37
CA LEU A 97 -0.49 -4.06 -2.46
C LEU A 97 -1.46 -3.64 -1.36
N HIS A 98 -2.68 -3.24 -1.72
CA HIS A 98 -3.70 -2.86 -0.75
C HIS A 98 -3.99 -3.99 0.23
N HIS A 99 -4.08 -5.23 -0.26
CA HIS A 99 -4.25 -6.39 0.60
C HIS A 99 -3.04 -6.61 1.52
N ALA A 100 -1.81 -6.57 1.00
CA ALA A 100 -0.58 -6.74 1.77
C ALA A 100 -0.47 -5.70 2.90
N VAL A 101 -0.63 -4.42 2.55
CA VAL A 101 -0.57 -3.32 3.52
C VAL A 101 -1.66 -3.46 4.57
N THR A 102 -2.89 -3.77 4.15
CA THR A 102 -4.01 -3.92 5.10
C THR A 102 -3.83 -5.15 5.99
N ALA A 103 -3.32 -6.27 5.47
CA ALA A 103 -3.06 -7.48 6.24
C ALA A 103 -2.02 -7.23 7.32
N GLU A 104 -0.90 -6.62 6.94
CA GLU A 104 0.24 -6.36 7.80
C GLU A 104 0.01 -5.24 8.83
N LEU A 105 -0.66 -4.15 8.45
CA LEU A 105 -0.92 -3.07 9.40
C LEU A 105 -2.04 -3.46 10.39
N ARG A 106 -3.10 -4.16 9.93
CA ARG A 106 -4.16 -4.63 10.83
C ARG A 106 -3.67 -5.67 11.83
N SER A 107 -2.78 -6.57 11.43
CA SER A 107 -2.19 -7.55 12.35
C SER A 107 -1.39 -6.87 13.44
N SER A 108 -0.67 -5.79 13.13
CA SER A 108 0.15 -5.08 14.12
C SER A 108 -0.63 -4.21 15.11
N VAL A 109 -1.75 -3.59 14.71
CA VAL A 109 -2.48 -2.62 15.56
C VAL A 109 -3.39 -3.30 16.58
N ASN A 110 -3.98 -4.43 16.23
CA ASN A 110 -5.09 -5.01 16.99
C ASN A 110 -4.70 -6.26 17.80
N GLY A 111 -3.41 -6.62 17.85
CA GLY A 111 -2.91 -7.84 18.50
C GLY A 111 -3.61 -9.12 18.02
N ASP A 112 -3.40 -10.22 18.75
CA ASP A 112 -3.97 -11.56 18.48
C ASP A 112 -5.52 -11.59 18.49
N GLY A 113 -6.17 -10.50 18.93
CA GLY A 113 -7.63 -10.35 18.96
C GLY A 113 -8.28 -9.90 17.63
N SER A 114 -7.51 -9.45 16.63
CA SER A 114 -8.08 -9.05 15.34
C SER A 114 -8.31 -10.23 14.42
N ARG A 115 -9.53 -10.35 13.87
CA ARG A 115 -9.77 -11.27 12.76
C ARG A 115 -8.80 -10.96 11.61
N PRO A 116 -7.85 -11.87 11.29
CA PRO A 116 -6.94 -11.66 10.19
C PRO A 116 -7.76 -11.55 8.89
N LEU A 117 -7.25 -10.79 7.92
CA LEU A 117 -7.86 -10.80 6.59
C LEU A 117 -7.86 -12.25 6.07
N ALA A 118 -8.89 -12.59 5.29
CA ALA A 118 -8.97 -13.92 4.70
C ALA A 118 -7.68 -14.19 3.89
N PRO A 119 -6.92 -15.25 4.22
CA PRO A 119 -5.69 -15.53 3.51
C PRO A 119 -5.99 -15.79 2.04
N LEU A 120 -5.12 -15.28 1.16
CA LEU A 120 -5.25 -15.54 -0.27
C LEU A 120 -4.96 -17.02 -0.56
N ASP A 121 -5.86 -17.65 -1.32
CA ASP A 121 -5.66 -19.01 -1.82
C ASP A 121 -4.72 -18.98 -3.03
N TRP A 122 -3.41 -19.00 -2.77
CA TRP A 122 -2.35 -18.93 -3.78
C TRP A 122 -2.39 -20.04 -4.84
N THR A 123 -3.14 -21.12 -4.63
CA THR A 123 -3.29 -22.18 -5.63
C THR A 123 -4.03 -21.71 -6.89
N ARG A 124 -4.77 -20.59 -6.79
CA ARG A 124 -5.57 -20.00 -7.87
C ARG A 124 -4.94 -18.77 -8.51
N TYR A 125 -3.76 -18.37 -8.05
CA TYR A 125 -3.04 -17.19 -8.55
C TYR A 125 -1.80 -17.63 -9.30
N ASP A 126 -1.20 -16.67 -10.00
CA ASP A 126 0.03 -16.91 -10.74
C ASP A 126 1.24 -16.95 -9.78
N PRO A 127 2.21 -17.86 -9.97
CA PRO A 127 3.40 -17.95 -9.13
C PRO A 127 4.21 -16.65 -9.07
N MET A 128 4.26 -15.89 -10.17
CA MET A 128 5.03 -14.64 -10.25
C MET A 128 4.39 -13.53 -9.41
N GLU A 129 3.06 -13.52 -9.29
CA GLU A 129 2.35 -12.58 -8.41
C GLU A 129 2.56 -12.91 -6.94
N ARG A 130 2.70 -14.19 -6.60
CA ARG A 130 3.05 -14.63 -5.25
C ARG A 130 4.43 -14.12 -4.85
N GLU A 131 5.44 -14.28 -5.71
CA GLU A 131 6.79 -13.76 -5.43
C GLU A 131 6.78 -12.25 -5.23
N PHE A 132 6.02 -11.51 -6.04
CA PHE A 132 5.82 -10.07 -5.85
C PHE A 132 5.18 -9.74 -4.50
N TYR A 133 4.14 -10.47 -4.10
CA TYR A 133 3.47 -10.28 -2.81
C TYR A 133 4.39 -10.59 -1.63
N ASP A 134 5.15 -11.68 -1.68
CA ASP A 134 6.14 -12.03 -0.66
C ASP A 134 7.23 -10.96 -0.57
N GLY A 135 7.64 -10.38 -1.70
CA GLY A 135 8.55 -9.24 -1.75
C GLY A 135 7.98 -7.96 -1.12
N LEU A 136 6.69 -7.67 -1.34
CA LEU A 136 6.00 -6.55 -0.68
C LEU A 136 5.96 -6.71 0.84
N GLY A 137 5.73 -7.94 1.32
CA GLY A 137 5.80 -8.25 2.75
C GLY A 137 7.15 -7.87 3.34
N GLN A 138 8.25 -8.29 2.70
CA GLN A 138 9.61 -7.96 3.15
C GLN A 138 9.89 -6.44 3.14
N LEU A 139 9.43 -5.72 2.11
CA LEU A 139 9.56 -4.27 2.03
C LEU A 139 8.78 -3.57 3.14
N LEU A 140 7.58 -4.06 3.45
CA LEU A 140 6.76 -3.51 4.52
C LEU A 140 7.33 -3.80 5.90
N SER A 141 7.89 -4.98 6.14
CA SER A 141 8.62 -5.29 7.37
C SER A 141 9.86 -4.39 7.53
N ARG A 142 10.60 -4.14 6.45
CA ARG A 142 11.72 -3.18 6.46
C ARG A 142 11.25 -1.77 6.80
N PHE A 143 10.15 -1.32 6.20
CA PHE A 143 9.54 -0.02 6.49
C PHE A 143 9.09 0.09 7.96
N LYS A 144 8.37 -0.91 8.47
CA LYS A 144 7.93 -0.99 9.87
C LYS A 144 9.10 -0.86 10.84
N ARG A 145 10.18 -1.62 10.61
CA ARG A 145 11.39 -1.57 11.43
C ARG A 145 12.08 -0.21 11.37
N ASN A 146 12.21 0.38 10.18
CA ASN A 146 12.90 1.67 10.02
C ASN A 146 12.18 2.83 10.72
N ILE A 147 10.85 2.74 10.86
CA ILE A 147 10.05 3.76 11.55
C ILE A 147 9.89 3.46 13.05
N GLY A 148 10.30 2.28 13.52
CA GLY A 148 9.98 1.84 14.88
C GLY A 148 8.48 1.67 15.07
N TRP A 149 7.81 1.07 14.08
CA TRP A 149 6.35 0.90 14.08
C TRP A 149 5.85 0.10 15.30
N GLU A 150 6.60 -0.92 15.72
CA GLU A 150 6.27 -1.71 16.92
C GLU A 150 6.36 -0.87 18.18
N ASP A 151 7.45 -0.12 18.38
CA ASP A 151 7.60 0.81 19.51
C ASP A 151 6.51 1.89 19.52
N MET A 152 6.02 2.32 18.35
CA MET A 152 4.95 3.30 18.22
C MET A 152 3.57 2.73 18.62
N ILE A 153 3.32 1.45 18.38
CA ILE A 153 2.04 0.79 18.72
C ILE A 153 2.06 0.23 20.14
N GLN A 154 3.12 -0.47 20.50
CA GLN A 154 3.29 -1.13 21.80
C GLN A 154 3.71 -0.13 22.88
N GLY A 155 4.14 1.08 22.46
CA GLY A 155 4.79 2.05 23.33
C GLY A 155 6.25 1.66 23.59
N ALA A 156 7.08 2.64 23.95
CA ALA A 156 8.38 2.38 24.57
C ALA A 156 8.16 1.86 26.01
N GLY A 157 7.43 0.75 26.15
CA GLY A 157 7.30 0.03 27.40
C GLY A 157 8.64 -0.64 27.65
N GLU A 158 9.48 0.00 28.45
CA GLU A 158 10.50 -0.73 29.20
C GLU A 158 9.71 -1.72 30.07
N VAL A 159 9.52 -2.94 29.57
CA VAL A 159 9.09 -4.08 30.37
C VAL A 159 10.26 -4.31 31.31
N SER A 160 10.29 -3.51 32.37
CA SER A 160 11.14 -3.77 33.49
C SER A 160 10.64 -5.12 33.99
N ASP A 161 11.37 -6.19 33.70
CA ASP A 161 11.27 -7.41 34.49
C ASP A 161 11.54 -6.95 35.92
N ILE A 162 10.49 -6.61 36.67
CA ILE A 162 10.61 -6.37 38.09
C ILE A 162 10.76 -7.77 38.65
N PRO A 163 11.95 -8.20 39.10
CA PRO A 163 12.09 -9.54 39.63
C PRO A 163 11.20 -9.63 40.87
N ILE A 164 10.09 -10.35 40.75
CA ILE A 164 9.22 -10.65 41.88
C ILE A 164 9.98 -11.66 42.72
N LEU A 165 10.72 -11.16 43.72
CA LEU A 165 11.31 -11.98 44.76
C LEU A 165 10.18 -12.81 45.38
N ALA A 166 10.38 -14.13 45.52
CA ALA A 166 9.45 -15.00 46.22
C ALA A 166 9.05 -14.33 47.55
N VAL A 167 7.75 -14.20 47.82
CA VAL A 167 7.23 -13.53 49.01
C VAL A 167 7.71 -14.25 50.27
N GLY A 168 8.83 -13.77 50.79
CA GLY A 168 9.56 -14.30 51.92
C GLY A 168 10.32 -13.15 52.55
N THR A 169 10.31 -13.10 53.88
CA THR A 169 10.93 -12.02 54.64
C THR A 169 12.38 -11.81 54.20
N LYS A 170 12.77 -10.57 53.88
CA LYS A 170 14.19 -10.19 53.76
C LYS A 170 14.95 -10.80 54.93
N GLN A 171 16.02 -11.53 54.64
CA GLN A 171 16.76 -12.24 55.69
C GLN A 171 17.31 -11.22 56.70
N LEU A 172 17.29 -11.56 58.00
CA LEU A 172 17.84 -10.69 59.06
C LEU A 172 19.33 -10.38 58.83
N ASP A 173 20.02 -11.23 58.08
CA ASP A 173 21.43 -11.09 57.70
C ASP A 173 21.67 -9.97 56.68
N ASP A 174 20.66 -9.52 55.90
CA ASP A 174 20.76 -8.35 55.01
C ASP A 174 20.88 -7.03 55.78
N PHE A 175 20.50 -7.01 57.05
CA PHE A 175 20.53 -5.80 57.88
C PHE A 175 21.87 -5.61 58.61
N VAL A 176 22.83 -6.52 58.44
CA VAL A 176 24.15 -6.46 59.09
C VAL A 176 25.25 -6.37 58.02
N GLU A 177 26.00 -5.27 58.01
CA GLU A 177 27.10 -5.02 57.05
C GLU A 177 28.31 -5.97 57.22
N GLN A 178 28.31 -6.83 58.25
CA GLN A 178 29.37 -7.79 58.54
C GLN A 178 29.30 -8.96 57.53
N ALA A 179 30.38 -9.16 56.75
CA ALA A 179 30.47 -10.27 55.80
C ALA A 179 30.29 -11.63 56.51
N GLY A 180 29.16 -12.30 56.24
CA GLY A 180 28.79 -13.58 56.87
C GLY A 180 27.51 -13.56 57.69
N GLY A 181 26.80 -12.42 57.77
CA GLY A 181 25.53 -12.32 58.48
C GLY A 181 25.66 -12.46 60.00
N LEU A 182 24.53 -12.50 60.70
CA LEU A 182 24.45 -12.65 62.15
C LEU A 182 24.97 -14.01 62.63
N THR A 183 24.98 -15.02 61.76
CA THR A 183 25.31 -16.42 62.09
C THR A 183 26.68 -16.89 61.59
N GLY A 184 27.42 -16.06 60.84
CA GLY A 184 28.74 -16.38 60.30
C GLY A 184 28.73 -17.39 59.14
N GLN A 185 27.56 -17.92 58.78
CA GLN A 185 27.31 -18.62 57.53
C GLN A 185 26.49 -17.67 56.68
N GLY A 186 27.10 -17.09 55.64
CA GLY A 186 26.40 -16.16 54.75
C GLY A 186 25.14 -16.78 54.14
N ALA A 187 24.21 -15.91 53.74
CA ALA A 187 22.92 -16.28 53.19
C ALA A 187 23.00 -17.41 52.13
N PRO A 188 22.16 -18.46 52.22
CA PRO A 188 22.07 -19.46 51.16
C PRO A 188 21.60 -18.82 49.83
N PRO A 189 22.04 -19.35 48.67
CA PRO A 189 21.68 -18.79 47.37
C PRO A 189 20.16 -18.81 47.18
N VAL A 190 19.58 -17.64 46.93
CA VAL A 190 18.15 -17.52 46.59
C VAL A 190 17.98 -17.99 45.15
N GLU A 191 17.20 -19.05 44.96
CA GLU A 191 16.80 -19.54 43.64
C GLU A 191 15.73 -18.59 43.09
N LEU A 192 16.09 -17.86 42.03
CA LEU A 192 15.15 -17.00 41.31
C LEU A 192 14.26 -17.93 40.48
N GLU A 193 13.01 -18.14 40.90
CA GLU A 193 12.02 -18.80 40.06
C GLU A 193 11.63 -17.83 38.93
N GLU A 194 12.14 -18.05 37.72
CA GLU A 194 11.63 -17.42 36.50
C GLU A 194 10.24 -17.99 36.20
N ARG A 195 9.20 -17.46 36.86
CA ARG A 195 7.83 -17.66 36.35
C ARG A 195 7.56 -16.61 35.29
N TYR A 196 7.34 -17.08 34.07
CA TYR A 196 6.63 -16.31 33.06
C TYR A 196 5.29 -15.85 33.66
N GLU A 197 4.99 -14.55 33.58
CA GLU A 197 3.65 -14.06 33.89
C GLU A 197 2.67 -14.80 32.96
N GLU A 198 1.86 -15.70 33.54
CA GLU A 198 0.66 -16.14 32.85
C GLU A 198 -0.20 -14.90 32.66
N GLU A 199 -0.45 -14.57 31.40
CA GLU A 199 -1.34 -13.49 30.99
C GLU A 199 -2.62 -13.55 31.83
N TYR A 200 -2.91 -12.49 32.60
CA TYR A 200 -4.05 -12.47 33.50
C TYR A 200 -5.33 -12.71 32.70
N ARG A 201 -5.87 -13.92 32.79
CA ARG A 201 -7.16 -14.26 32.21
C ARG A 201 -8.21 -13.83 33.22
N GLU A 202 -8.95 -12.78 32.89
CA GLU A 202 -10.13 -12.38 33.66
C GLU A 202 -11.02 -13.62 33.90
N PRO A 203 -11.27 -13.98 35.18
CA PRO A 203 -12.21 -15.04 35.47
C PRO A 203 -13.60 -14.63 34.99
N GLU A 204 -14.24 -15.48 34.18
CA GLU A 204 -15.62 -15.28 33.73
C GLU A 204 -16.57 -15.49 34.92
N PHE A 205 -16.79 -14.45 35.72
CA PHE A 205 -17.85 -14.45 36.72
C PHE A 205 -19.19 -14.26 36.02
N ASP A 206 -20.13 -15.15 36.29
CA ASP A 206 -21.52 -14.92 35.87
C ASP A 206 -22.10 -13.76 36.69
N GLU A 207 -23.08 -13.05 36.13
CA GLU A 207 -23.69 -11.89 36.78
C GLU A 207 -24.31 -12.26 38.14
N GLU A 208 -24.79 -13.50 38.27
CA GLU A 208 -25.33 -14.05 39.51
C GLU A 208 -24.26 -14.24 40.61
N GLU A 209 -23.05 -14.65 40.22
CA GLU A 209 -21.91 -14.80 41.15
C GLU A 209 -21.38 -13.44 41.63
N LEU A 210 -21.34 -12.47 40.73
CA LEU A 210 -20.90 -11.11 41.03
C LEU A 210 -21.86 -10.42 42.02
N ILE A 211 -23.16 -10.61 41.85
CA ILE A 211 -24.18 -10.11 42.77
C ILE A 211 -24.08 -10.83 44.13
N ALA A 212 -23.90 -12.15 44.15
CA ALA A 212 -23.74 -12.90 45.40
C ALA A 212 -22.53 -12.45 46.22
N GLN A 213 -21.42 -12.08 45.56
CA GLN A 213 -20.23 -11.56 46.22
C GLN A 213 -20.45 -10.16 46.82
N ILE A 214 -21.19 -9.30 46.10
CA ILE A 214 -21.57 -7.96 46.58
C ILE A 214 -22.54 -8.08 47.78
N GLU A 215 -23.49 -9.02 47.72
CA GLU A 215 -24.43 -9.28 48.82
C GLU A 215 -23.78 -9.93 50.05
N ALA A 216 -22.70 -10.69 49.87
CA ALA A 216 -21.96 -11.32 50.98
C ALA A 216 -21.20 -10.29 51.84
N PHE A 217 -20.90 -9.11 51.30
CA PHE A 217 -20.17 -8.04 51.99
C PHE A 217 -20.92 -6.70 51.89
N PRO A 218 -22.10 -6.58 52.51
CA PRO A 218 -22.92 -5.36 52.44
C PRO A 218 -22.23 -4.14 53.05
N GLU A 219 -21.30 -4.35 54.00
CA GLU A 219 -20.48 -3.28 54.59
C GLU A 219 -19.59 -2.57 53.56
N MET A 220 -19.17 -3.26 52.49
CA MET A 220 -18.34 -2.68 51.42
C MET A 220 -19.15 -1.67 50.59
N MET A 221 -20.44 -1.94 50.39
CA MET A 221 -21.37 -1.06 49.68
C MET A 221 -21.74 0.18 50.53
N GLU A 222 -21.83 0.02 51.85
CA GLU A 222 -21.99 1.15 52.77
C GLU A 222 -20.74 2.04 52.81
N GLN A 223 -19.54 1.48 52.69
CA GLN A 223 -18.29 2.24 52.65
C GLN A 223 -18.14 3.08 51.39
N ALA A 224 -18.53 2.53 50.23
CA ALA A 224 -18.56 3.27 48.96
C ALA A 224 -19.60 4.41 48.95
N ASN A 225 -20.67 4.28 49.75
CA ASN A 225 -21.70 5.29 49.93
C ASN A 225 -21.42 6.26 51.09
N GLN A 226 -20.31 6.11 51.82
CA GLN A 226 -19.93 7.12 52.79
C GLN A 226 -19.33 8.33 52.06
N PRO A 227 -19.80 9.56 52.34
CA PRO A 227 -19.12 10.75 51.85
C PRO A 227 -17.72 10.76 52.46
N ILE A 228 -16.71 10.78 51.60
CA ILE A 228 -15.30 10.94 51.98
C ILE A 228 -15.22 12.18 52.88
N PRO A 229 -14.73 12.10 54.14
CA PRO A 229 -14.58 13.30 54.95
C PRO A 229 -13.54 14.20 54.28
N GLU A 230 -13.94 15.43 53.94
CA GLU A 230 -13.06 16.49 53.45
C GLU A 230 -11.90 16.69 54.44
N THR A 231 -10.79 16.00 54.18
CA THR A 231 -9.55 16.26 54.87
C THR A 231 -8.92 17.47 54.19
N GLN A 232 -9.14 18.64 54.80
CA GLN A 232 -8.40 19.89 54.65
C GLN A 232 -7.89 20.18 53.22
N ALA A 233 -8.72 20.88 52.45
CA ALA A 233 -8.28 21.63 51.29
C ALA A 233 -7.12 22.57 51.67
N VAL A 234 -5.92 22.25 51.19
CA VAL A 234 -4.86 23.25 51.00
C VAL A 234 -5.28 24.07 49.77
N PRO A 235 -5.34 25.40 49.84
CA PRO A 235 -5.81 26.19 48.70
C PRO A 235 -4.70 26.21 47.64
N GLY A 236 -4.95 25.65 46.45
CA GLY A 236 -4.07 25.91 45.31
C GLY A 236 -3.92 24.87 44.20
N THR A 237 -4.72 23.80 44.13
CA THR A 237 -4.66 22.87 42.99
C THR A 237 -6.06 22.56 42.49
N GLU A 238 -6.42 23.11 41.34
CA GLU A 238 -7.59 22.69 40.57
C GLU A 238 -7.33 21.27 40.06
N GLU A 239 -7.91 20.26 40.70
CA GLU A 239 -7.99 18.92 40.12
C GLU A 239 -9.04 18.95 39.01
N ILE A 240 -8.57 18.99 37.78
CA ILE A 240 -9.38 18.78 36.59
C ILE A 240 -9.76 17.30 36.55
N SER A 241 -11.04 17.00 36.74
CA SER A 241 -11.55 15.64 36.67
C SER A 241 -11.48 15.12 35.22
N VAL A 242 -11.03 13.88 35.03
CA VAL A 242 -10.82 13.22 33.73
C VAL A 242 -12.09 13.15 32.86
N TRP A 243 -13.27 13.36 33.46
CA TRP A 243 -14.57 13.43 32.77
C TRP A 243 -14.85 14.77 32.07
N ASP A 244 -14.09 15.83 32.35
CA ASP A 244 -14.28 17.17 31.75
C ASP A 244 -13.45 17.40 30.46
N LEU A 245 -12.74 16.38 29.97
CA LEU A 245 -11.84 16.48 28.80
C LEU A 245 -12.26 15.64 27.58
N ALA A 246 -13.46 15.04 27.59
CA ALA A 246 -14.00 14.40 26.39
C ALA A 246 -14.54 15.47 25.41
N PRO A 247 -14.21 15.42 24.10
CA PRO A 247 -14.81 16.32 23.13
C PRO A 247 -16.31 16.01 23.03
N ALA A 248 -17.13 16.98 23.41
CA ALA A 248 -18.58 16.88 23.33
C ALA A 248 -19.01 16.57 21.89
N ASP A 249 -19.61 15.39 21.70
CA ASP A 249 -20.24 14.97 20.47
C ASP A 249 -21.37 15.95 20.12
N SER A 250 -21.29 16.53 18.92
CA SER A 250 -22.31 17.42 18.39
C SER A 250 -23.56 16.61 18.04
N HIS A 251 -24.45 16.43 19.01
CA HIS A 251 -25.82 16.02 18.74
C HIS A 251 -26.54 17.15 17.99
N GLN A 252 -26.62 17.05 16.66
CA GLN A 252 -27.60 17.79 15.87
C GLN A 252 -29.00 17.26 16.23
N THR A 253 -29.65 17.90 17.19
CA THR A 253 -31.08 17.74 17.45
C THR A 253 -31.86 18.36 16.29
N ILE A 254 -32.48 17.51 15.45
CA ILE A 254 -33.54 17.95 14.53
C ILE A 254 -34.76 18.27 15.40
N VAL A 255 -35.07 19.56 15.55
CA VAL A 255 -36.28 20.03 16.22
C VAL A 255 -37.45 19.80 15.27
N ILE A 256 -38.30 18.84 15.64
CA ILE A 256 -39.58 18.51 15.01
C ILE A 256 -40.61 19.53 15.52
N ASP A 257 -40.72 20.68 14.87
CA ASP A 257 -41.90 21.55 15.03
C ASP A 257 -42.08 22.45 13.79
N ASN A 258 -42.64 21.89 12.73
CA ASN A 258 -43.38 22.64 11.69
C ASN A 258 -44.10 21.71 10.71
N LEU A 259 -44.98 20.88 11.25
CA LEU A 259 -45.96 20.10 10.49
C LEU A 259 -47.30 20.13 11.23
N VAL A 260 -48.09 21.19 11.03
CA VAL A 260 -49.57 21.20 10.98
C VAL A 260 -50.00 22.58 10.45
N ALA A 261 -50.16 22.66 9.14
CA ALA A 261 -51.14 23.53 8.49
C ALA A 261 -51.41 22.92 7.11
N THR A 262 -52.47 22.15 7.07
CA THR A 262 -53.17 21.61 5.90
C THR A 262 -53.44 22.68 4.85
N ASP A 263 -53.19 22.40 3.56
CA ASP A 263 -54.30 22.35 2.60
C ASP A 263 -53.95 21.59 1.31
N HIS A 264 -55.01 21.16 0.65
CA HIS A 264 -55.19 20.17 -0.39
C HIS A 264 -54.34 20.29 -1.67
N GLN A 265 -53.98 19.14 -2.28
CA GLN A 265 -54.68 18.57 -3.46
C GLN A 265 -53.75 17.66 -4.28
N ALA A 266 -54.12 16.38 -4.39
CA ALA A 266 -53.56 15.44 -5.36
C ALA A 266 -54.47 15.36 -6.62
N PRO A 267 -54.15 14.53 -7.61
CA PRO A 267 -53.42 14.81 -8.85
C PRO A 267 -54.36 14.84 -10.08
N PRO A 268 -53.86 14.96 -11.32
CA PRO A 268 -54.04 13.80 -12.20
C PRO A 268 -52.90 13.50 -13.20
N THR A 269 -52.66 12.19 -13.35
CA THR A 269 -52.73 11.43 -14.61
C THR A 269 -51.52 11.37 -15.57
N GLU A 270 -51.11 10.13 -15.77
CA GLU A 270 -50.12 9.50 -16.66
C GLU A 270 -50.64 9.38 -18.13
N PRO A 271 -49.95 8.69 -19.08
CA PRO A 271 -49.00 9.11 -20.14
C PRO A 271 -49.67 9.05 -21.56
N PRO A 272 -49.08 8.56 -22.68
CA PRO A 272 -47.80 8.79 -23.42
C PRO A 272 -48.05 9.30 -24.88
N GLN A 273 -47.00 9.68 -25.68
CA GLN A 273 -46.83 9.34 -27.13
C GLN A 273 -45.72 10.13 -27.92
N THR A 274 -44.80 9.35 -28.52
CA THR A 274 -44.25 9.35 -29.92
C THR A 274 -43.94 10.64 -30.73
N THR A 275 -42.65 10.76 -31.16
CA THR A 275 -41.99 11.18 -32.46
C THR A 275 -42.82 11.72 -33.67
N PRO A 276 -42.27 12.31 -34.77
CA PRO A 276 -40.89 12.73 -35.18
C PRO A 276 -40.84 14.16 -35.87
N GLN A 277 -39.68 14.57 -36.45
CA GLN A 277 -39.44 15.56 -37.55
C GLN A 277 -38.21 16.44 -37.23
N ASP A 278 -37.37 16.96 -38.12
CA ASP A 278 -36.95 16.73 -39.51
C ASP A 278 -35.75 17.70 -39.69
N GLU A 279 -34.69 17.36 -40.42
CA GLU A 279 -33.60 18.29 -40.78
C GLU A 279 -34.07 19.36 -41.79
N PRO A 280 -33.46 20.57 -41.85
CA PRO A 280 -32.36 20.80 -42.80
C PRO A 280 -31.28 21.84 -42.41
N THR A 281 -30.06 21.51 -42.87
CA THR A 281 -28.89 22.28 -43.39
C THR A 281 -28.90 23.82 -43.49
N GLU A 282 -27.80 24.47 -43.04
CA GLU A 282 -26.95 25.50 -43.73
C GLU A 282 -25.81 25.94 -42.76
N ASP A 283 -24.54 25.57 -43.00
CA ASP A 283 -23.43 26.31 -43.68
C ASP A 283 -22.88 27.48 -42.80
N VAL A 284 -21.59 27.66 -42.42
CA VAL A 284 -20.25 27.64 -43.07
C VAL A 284 -19.18 27.82 -41.91
N PRO A 285 -17.83 27.87 -42.08
CA PRO A 285 -16.89 27.26 -43.03
C PRO A 285 -15.70 26.50 -42.37
N HIS A 286 -15.06 25.66 -43.18
CA HIS A 286 -13.74 25.06 -42.94
C HIS A 286 -12.59 26.09 -43.08
N THR A 287 -11.50 25.89 -42.31
CA THR A 287 -10.17 26.45 -42.62
C THR A 287 -9.12 25.36 -42.40
N GLU A 288 -8.31 25.19 -43.44
CA GLU A 288 -7.20 24.25 -43.64
C GLU A 288 -6.11 24.28 -42.56
N LEU A 289 -5.56 23.09 -42.25
CA LEU A 289 -4.16 22.94 -41.85
C LEU A 289 -3.48 21.90 -42.78
N PRO A 290 -2.32 22.22 -43.40
CA PRO A 290 -1.62 21.37 -44.38
C PRO A 290 -0.68 20.32 -43.71
N PRO A 291 -0.11 19.37 -44.49
CA PRO A 291 0.22 18.01 -44.05
C PRO A 291 1.64 17.82 -43.49
N GLU A 292 1.81 16.67 -42.83
CA GLU A 292 3.08 16.09 -42.36
C GLU A 292 4.15 15.99 -43.47
N PRO A 293 5.44 16.24 -43.17
CA PRO A 293 6.52 15.68 -43.95
C PRO A 293 7.08 14.40 -43.31
N ALA A 294 7.00 13.32 -44.09
CA ALA A 294 7.80 12.12 -43.92
C ALA A 294 9.32 12.42 -44.02
N LEU A 295 10.12 11.80 -43.15
CA LEU A 295 11.59 11.65 -43.24
C LEU A 295 11.89 10.24 -42.72
N SER A 296 12.07 9.23 -43.59
CA SER A 296 13.25 8.95 -44.41
C SER A 296 14.53 8.77 -43.59
N ALA A 297 15.00 7.52 -43.58
CA ALA A 297 16.30 7.11 -43.06
C ALA A 297 17.42 8.02 -43.58
N LYS A 298 18.24 8.54 -42.65
CA LYS A 298 19.53 9.14 -43.00
C LYS A 298 20.52 8.88 -41.88
N ALA A 299 21.70 8.42 -42.32
CA ALA A 299 22.84 7.98 -41.55
C ALA A 299 23.37 9.01 -40.54
N GLU A 300 24.02 8.49 -39.51
CA GLU A 300 24.92 9.19 -38.59
C GLU A 300 25.79 10.22 -39.31
N PRO A 301 25.85 11.46 -38.83
CA PRO A 301 27.03 12.29 -38.97
C PRO A 301 27.88 12.13 -37.71
N THR A 302 28.98 11.39 -37.82
CA THR A 302 30.13 11.52 -36.90
C THR A 302 30.55 13.00 -36.84
N THR A 303 30.14 13.70 -35.78
CA THR A 303 30.78 14.93 -35.35
C THR A 303 32.09 14.56 -34.63
N PRO A 304 33.18 15.30 -34.82
CA PRO A 304 34.38 15.08 -34.03
C PRO A 304 34.04 15.38 -32.57
N ASN A 305 34.34 14.47 -31.64
CA ASN A 305 34.16 14.68 -30.20
C ASN A 305 35.05 15.84 -29.74
N VAL A 306 34.47 17.04 -29.69
CA VAL A 306 35.10 18.24 -29.12
C VAL A 306 34.78 18.23 -27.63
N LEU A 307 35.75 17.76 -26.83
CA LEU A 307 35.66 17.76 -25.37
C LEU A 307 35.66 19.22 -24.85
N THR A 308 34.63 19.56 -24.10
CA THR A 308 34.43 20.88 -23.48
C THR A 308 34.68 20.80 -21.98
N ARG A 309 35.45 21.76 -21.47
CA ARG A 309 35.73 21.88 -20.03
C ARG A 309 34.57 22.57 -19.34
N ILE A 310 33.92 21.90 -18.39
CA ILE A 310 32.83 22.46 -17.60
C ILE A 310 33.18 22.46 -16.11
N ARG A 311 32.75 23.50 -15.38
CA ARG A 311 32.83 23.57 -13.91
C ARG A 311 31.44 23.36 -13.34
N ILE A 312 31.32 22.45 -12.38
CA ILE A 312 30.04 22.11 -11.75
C ILE A 312 29.69 23.16 -10.69
N LEU A 313 28.48 23.71 -10.76
CA LEU A 313 27.98 24.72 -9.83
C LEU A 313 27.14 24.12 -8.69
N VAL A 314 26.52 22.96 -8.91
CA VAL A 314 25.63 22.29 -7.97
C VAL A 314 26.03 20.83 -7.85
N SER A 315 26.28 20.36 -6.62
CA SER A 315 26.56 18.93 -6.39
C SER A 315 25.30 18.11 -6.57
N GLN A 316 25.39 17.01 -7.30
CA GLN A 316 24.34 16.00 -7.39
C GLN A 316 24.86 14.70 -6.77
N GLU A 317 24.01 14.04 -5.97
CA GLU A 317 24.35 12.78 -5.30
C GLU A 317 24.25 11.58 -6.27
N ASP A 318 23.60 11.77 -7.42
CA ASP A 318 23.39 10.75 -8.44
C ASP A 318 24.58 10.67 -9.41
N GLU A 319 25.12 9.47 -9.59
CA GLU A 319 26.18 9.17 -10.56
C GLU A 319 25.61 9.22 -11.98
N ILE A 320 26.06 10.18 -12.80
CA ILE A 320 25.67 10.26 -14.22
C ILE A 320 26.63 9.42 -15.07
N MET A 321 26.09 8.59 -15.96
CA MET A 321 26.91 7.82 -16.89
C MET A 321 27.24 8.65 -18.13
N THR A 322 28.52 8.77 -18.44
CA THR A 322 28.98 9.38 -19.71
C THR A 322 28.85 8.39 -20.87
N GLU A 323 28.84 8.88 -22.11
CA GLU A 323 28.83 8.04 -23.31
C GLU A 323 30.07 7.13 -23.44
N ALA A 324 31.17 7.49 -22.74
CA ALA A 324 32.37 6.68 -22.60
C ALA A 324 32.22 5.52 -21.58
N GLY A 325 31.09 5.45 -20.86
CA GLY A 325 30.81 4.45 -19.84
C GLY A 325 31.44 4.74 -18.48
N ASP A 326 32.01 5.94 -18.27
CA ASP A 326 32.53 6.35 -16.97
C ASP A 326 31.42 6.95 -16.09
N GLU A 327 31.34 6.46 -14.85
CA GLU A 327 30.45 6.94 -13.79
C GLU A 327 31.01 8.24 -13.20
N LEU A 328 30.29 9.35 -13.38
CA LEU A 328 30.78 10.68 -13.03
C LEU A 328 29.97 11.23 -11.85
N LYS A 329 30.64 11.36 -10.69
CA LYS A 329 30.09 12.03 -9.50
C LYS A 329 30.23 13.53 -9.66
N LEU A 330 29.10 14.23 -9.63
CA LEU A 330 29.09 15.68 -9.79
C LEU A 330 29.26 16.35 -8.43
N THR A 331 30.49 16.66 -8.06
CA THR A 331 30.82 17.43 -6.86
C THR A 331 30.95 18.92 -7.18
N GLN A 332 30.34 19.79 -6.35
CA GLN A 332 30.34 21.23 -6.56
C GLN A 332 31.77 21.78 -6.59
N GLY A 333 32.11 22.51 -7.66
CA GLY A 333 33.42 23.13 -7.85
C GLY A 333 34.41 22.29 -8.68
N ASP A 334 34.09 21.02 -8.98
CA ASP A 334 34.96 20.18 -9.80
C ASP A 334 34.86 20.52 -11.29
N VAL A 335 35.95 20.24 -11.99
CA VAL A 335 36.12 20.60 -13.40
C VAL A 335 36.32 19.34 -14.22
N HIS A 336 35.36 19.05 -15.09
CA HIS A 336 35.37 17.86 -15.94
C HIS A 336 35.45 18.22 -17.42
N MET A 337 36.00 17.29 -18.21
CA MET A 337 36.07 17.36 -19.67
C MET A 337 35.04 16.39 -20.24
N LEU A 338 33.91 16.91 -20.71
CA LEU A 338 32.82 16.11 -21.27
C LEU A 338 32.60 16.47 -22.73
N ASP A 339 31.96 15.56 -23.47
CA ASP A 339 31.59 15.80 -24.86
C ASP A 339 30.63 16.99 -24.99
N SER A 340 30.68 17.66 -26.15
CA SER A 340 29.97 18.92 -26.39
C SER A 340 28.46 18.80 -26.11
N GLU A 341 27.83 17.67 -26.43
CA GLU A 341 26.40 17.48 -26.21
C GLU A 341 26.06 17.43 -24.71
N MET A 342 26.78 16.61 -23.94
CA MET A 342 26.56 16.48 -22.50
C MET A 342 26.95 17.76 -21.75
N ALA A 343 28.01 18.45 -22.19
CA ALA A 343 28.39 19.76 -21.67
C ALA A 343 27.28 20.81 -21.89
N THR A 344 26.69 20.87 -23.09
CA THR A 344 25.56 21.78 -23.35
C THR A 344 24.32 21.44 -22.52
N TYR A 345 24.03 20.16 -22.33
CA TYR A 345 22.92 19.71 -21.50
C TYR A 345 23.07 20.14 -20.04
N LEU A 346 24.26 19.94 -19.45
CA LEU A 346 24.51 20.33 -18.05
C LEU A 346 24.52 21.85 -17.84
N VAL A 347 24.89 22.61 -18.86
CA VAL A 347 24.81 24.08 -18.85
C VAL A 347 23.37 24.57 -18.96
N ASP A 348 22.56 23.99 -19.86
CA ASP A 348 21.14 24.34 -20.02
C ASP A 348 20.31 23.95 -18.78
N ALA A 349 20.64 22.83 -18.15
CA ALA A 349 20.08 22.41 -16.86
C ALA A 349 20.51 23.32 -15.69
N GLY A 350 21.44 24.26 -15.89
CA GLY A 350 21.94 25.17 -14.87
C GLY A 350 22.84 24.50 -13.81
N VAL A 351 23.31 23.28 -14.08
CA VAL A 351 24.13 22.47 -13.15
C VAL A 351 25.61 22.79 -13.31
N ALA A 352 26.05 23.23 -14.50
CA ALA A 352 27.44 23.56 -14.80
C ALA A 352 27.59 24.86 -15.61
N GLU A 353 28.77 25.46 -15.57
CA GLU A 353 29.15 26.60 -16.41
C GLU A 353 30.33 26.22 -17.31
N VAL A 354 30.33 26.71 -18.56
CA VAL A 354 31.44 26.49 -19.49
C VAL A 354 32.67 27.24 -18.98
N ALA A 355 33.72 26.49 -18.62
CA ALA A 355 34.99 27.07 -18.23
C ALA A 355 35.81 27.34 -19.49
N ALA A 356 35.99 28.61 -19.85
CA ALA A 356 36.88 28.98 -20.95
C ALA A 356 38.33 28.53 -20.67
N LEU A 357 39.07 28.24 -21.75
CA LEU A 357 40.45 27.74 -21.78
C LEU A 357 41.42 28.46 -20.85
#